data_AF-M0BCD7-F1
#
_entry.id   AF-M0BCD7-F1
#
_cell.length_a   1.000
_cell.length_b   1.000
_cell.length_c   1.000
_cell.angle_alpha   90.00
_cell.angle_beta   90.00
_cell.angle_gamma   90.00
#
_symmetry.space_group_name_H-M   'P 1'
#
loop_
_entity.id
_entity.type
_entity.pdbx_description
1 polymer ?
#
loop_
_entity_poly.entity_id
_entity_poly.type
_entity_poly.pdbx_seq_one_letter_code
_entity_poly.pdbx_strand_id
1 'polypeptide(L)'
;MSQIDWPLELDRHAEGERRETTKFEVELSQAVDDLETEMDRLDVDDWRLETAMDHQSQNPNYPYANQPQPDDPGAVVSWTMDGEDYAVGCDRWTRVRDNVREICLYVGEKRKMEDRPVSTGQSEFATARLPSGDGDAVAAGPPAHVTLGVRPDADRDEIREAYRERVKEVHPDQNGGGDSEAFQRVKRARDALLNGGESA
;
A
#
# COMPACT_ATOMS: atom_id res chain seq x y z
N MET A 1 -3.42 9.69 23.14
CA MET A 1 -2.43 9.95 22.08
C MET A 1 -2.64 8.88 21.03
N SER A 2 -2.75 9.26 19.76
CA SER A 2 -2.96 8.27 18.69
C SER A 2 -1.76 7.34 18.59
N GLN A 3 -2.01 6.04 18.42
CA GLN A 3 -0.98 5.03 18.13
C GLN A 3 -0.78 4.81 16.63
N ILE A 4 -1.49 5.55 15.79
CA ILE A 4 -1.43 5.44 14.33
C ILE A 4 -0.27 6.31 13.83
N ASP A 5 0.63 5.72 13.08
CA ASP A 5 1.63 6.44 12.28
C ASP A 5 0.92 7.15 11.12
N TRP A 6 0.43 8.35 11.41
CA TRP A 6 -0.29 9.17 10.46
C TRP A 6 0.69 10.04 9.66
N PRO A 7 0.79 9.88 8.33
CA PRO A 7 1.72 10.66 7.51
C PRO A 7 1.53 12.17 7.70
N LEU A 8 2.63 12.91 7.82
CA LEU A 8 2.63 14.35 8.12
C LEU A 8 2.01 15.18 7.00
N GLU A 9 1.97 14.63 5.78
CA GLU A 9 1.41 15.22 4.58
C GLU A 9 -0.13 15.18 4.55
N LEU A 10 -0.74 14.36 5.42
CA LEU A 10 -2.19 14.15 5.45
C LEU A 10 -2.84 14.95 6.58
N ASP A 11 -3.81 15.80 6.23
CA ASP A 11 -4.62 16.51 7.20
C ASP A 11 -5.50 15.55 8.02
N ARG A 12 -5.60 15.79 9.33
CA ARG A 12 -6.55 15.09 10.21
C ARG A 12 -7.80 15.94 10.45
N HIS A 13 -8.95 15.29 10.55
CA HIS A 13 -10.14 15.95 11.07
C HIS A 13 -10.03 16.19 12.57
N ALA A 14 -10.51 17.34 13.04
CA ALA A 14 -10.63 17.58 14.47
C ALA A 14 -11.63 16.59 15.09
N GLU A 15 -11.36 16.12 16.31
CA GLU A 15 -12.18 15.11 17.01
C GLU A 15 -13.67 15.50 17.08
N GLY A 16 -13.97 16.77 17.36
CA GLY A 16 -15.33 17.30 17.42
C GLY A 16 -16.06 17.37 16.08
N GLU A 17 -15.36 17.16 14.96
CA GLU A 17 -15.96 17.11 13.63
C GLU A 17 -16.30 15.70 13.16
N ARG A 18 -15.87 14.67 13.91
CA ARG A 18 -16.12 13.26 13.60
C ARG A 18 -17.61 12.95 13.69
N ARG A 19 -18.10 12.08 12.81
CA ARG A 19 -19.54 11.78 12.68
C ARG A 19 -19.81 10.29 12.69
N GLU A 20 -20.99 9.91 13.18
CA GLU A 20 -21.54 8.57 12.93
C GLU A 20 -22.13 8.51 11.51
N THR A 21 -22.12 7.32 10.91
CA THR A 21 -22.72 7.08 9.59
C THR A 21 -23.38 5.71 9.53
N THR A 22 -24.43 5.62 8.71
CA THR A 22 -25.12 4.36 8.37
C THR A 22 -25.02 4.06 6.88
N LYS A 23 -24.22 4.83 6.13
CA LYS A 23 -24.06 4.66 4.67
C LYS A 23 -23.46 3.31 4.29
N PHE A 24 -22.77 2.66 5.22
CA PHE A 24 -22.02 1.44 4.99
C PHE A 24 -22.66 0.27 5.74
N GLU A 25 -23.12 -0.71 4.97
CA GLU A 25 -23.72 -1.95 5.45
C GLU A 25 -22.74 -3.12 5.26
N VAL A 26 -21.54 -2.98 5.83
CA VAL A 26 -20.49 -4.02 5.80
C VAL A 26 -19.97 -4.30 7.20
N GLU A 27 -19.29 -5.42 7.38
CA GLU A 27 -18.48 -5.70 8.57
C GLU A 27 -17.06 -5.15 8.39
N LEU A 28 -16.30 -5.02 9.48
CA LEU A 28 -14.90 -4.56 9.38
C LEU A 28 -14.05 -5.49 8.51
N SER A 29 -14.18 -6.81 8.68
CA SER A 29 -13.45 -7.78 7.87
C SER A 29 -13.77 -7.62 6.37
N GLN A 30 -15.04 -7.46 6.03
CA GLN A 30 -15.45 -7.24 4.64
C GLN A 30 -14.88 -5.93 4.06
N ALA A 31 -14.79 -4.87 4.87
CA ALA A 31 -14.17 -3.62 4.42
C ALA A 31 -12.67 -3.79 4.13
N VAL A 32 -11.98 -4.66 4.88
CA VAL A 32 -10.56 -5.01 4.65
C VAL A 32 -10.41 -5.95 3.45
N ASP A 33 -11.26 -6.97 3.30
CA ASP A 33 -11.29 -7.87 2.12
C ASP A 33 -11.50 -7.06 0.82
N ASP A 34 -12.43 -6.11 0.84
CA ASP A 34 -12.70 -5.25 -0.32
C ASP A 34 -11.51 -4.32 -0.61
N LEU A 35 -10.80 -3.85 0.42
CA LEU A 35 -9.60 -3.04 0.26
C LEU A 35 -8.44 -3.87 -0.32
N GLU A 36 -8.19 -5.06 0.21
CA GLU A 36 -7.22 -6.03 -0.32
C GLU A 36 -7.49 -6.33 -1.79
N THR A 37 -8.76 -6.53 -2.16
CA THR A 37 -9.16 -6.71 -3.56
C THR A 37 -8.80 -5.51 -4.45
N GLU A 38 -8.91 -4.27 -3.96
CA GLU A 38 -8.49 -3.11 -4.74
C GLU A 38 -6.96 -2.96 -4.79
N MET A 39 -6.23 -3.36 -3.74
CA MET A 39 -4.75 -3.42 -3.76
C MET A 39 -4.24 -4.44 -4.77
N ASP A 40 -4.85 -5.64 -4.81
CA ASP A 40 -4.55 -6.66 -5.81
C ASP A 40 -4.82 -6.17 -7.24
N ARG A 41 -5.92 -5.43 -7.44
CA ARG A 41 -6.28 -4.85 -8.75
C ARG A 41 -5.35 -3.73 -9.18
N LEU A 42 -4.79 -2.98 -8.23
CA LEU A 42 -3.79 -1.96 -8.47
C LEU A 42 -2.41 -2.56 -8.76
N ASP A 43 -2.21 -3.86 -8.51
CA ASP A 43 -0.92 -4.52 -8.62
C ASP A 43 0.17 -3.85 -7.78
N VAL A 44 -0.18 -3.50 -6.53
CA VAL A 44 0.76 -2.89 -5.60
C VAL A 44 1.82 -3.88 -5.15
N ASP A 45 3.00 -3.36 -4.83
CA ASP A 45 4.15 -4.17 -4.48
C ASP A 45 4.10 -4.69 -3.04
N ASP A 46 3.54 -3.87 -2.18
CA ASP A 46 3.31 -4.07 -0.75
C ASP A 46 2.26 -3.04 -0.31
N TRP A 47 1.45 -3.40 0.68
CA TRP A 47 0.52 -2.46 1.30
C TRP A 47 0.33 -2.77 2.78
N ARG A 48 0.03 -1.71 3.53
CA ARG A 48 -0.20 -1.76 4.97
C ARG A 48 -1.47 -0.99 5.33
N LEU A 49 -2.33 -1.61 6.13
CA LEU A 49 -3.41 -0.94 6.84
C LEU A 49 -2.99 -0.69 8.29
N GLU A 50 -3.01 0.57 8.70
CA GLU A 50 -2.74 0.97 10.08
C GLU A 50 -3.97 1.59 10.73
N THR A 51 -4.28 1.12 11.94
CA THR A 51 -5.37 1.61 12.78
C THR A 51 -4.95 1.56 14.25
N ALA A 52 -5.69 2.22 15.14
CA ALA A 52 -5.44 2.13 16.59
C ALA A 52 -6.03 0.85 17.24
N MET A 53 -6.47 -0.11 16.44
CA MET A 53 -6.98 -1.40 16.89
C MET A 53 -5.84 -2.41 17.06
N ASP A 54 -6.05 -3.50 17.79
CA ASP A 54 -5.10 -4.62 17.76
C ASP A 54 -5.29 -5.41 16.46
N HIS A 55 -4.19 -5.67 15.75
CA HIS A 55 -4.16 -6.43 14.50
C HIS A 55 -3.76 -7.89 14.72
N GLN A 56 -4.16 -8.74 13.78
CA GLN A 56 -3.85 -10.16 13.78
C GLN A 56 -2.36 -10.37 13.56
N SER A 57 -1.77 -11.28 14.34
CA SER A 57 -0.35 -11.65 14.20
C SER A 57 -0.02 -12.30 12.86
N GLN A 58 -0.98 -12.99 12.24
CA GLN A 58 -0.79 -13.70 10.96
C GLN A 58 -0.98 -12.79 9.75
N ASN A 59 -1.77 -11.73 9.90
CA ASN A 59 -2.00 -10.76 8.85
C ASN A 59 -2.08 -9.37 9.50
N PRO A 60 -0.98 -8.60 9.47
CA PRO A 60 -0.92 -7.30 10.12
C PRO A 60 -1.82 -6.26 9.44
N ASN A 61 -2.47 -6.55 8.32
CA ASN A 61 -3.49 -5.69 7.70
C ASN A 61 -4.90 -5.96 8.24
N TYR A 62 -5.06 -6.92 9.15
CA TYR A 62 -6.36 -7.36 9.64
C TYR A 62 -6.57 -7.03 11.12
N PRO A 63 -7.31 -5.96 11.46
CA PRO A 63 -7.74 -5.70 12.83
C PRO A 63 -8.66 -6.81 13.38
N TYR A 64 -8.59 -7.09 14.68
CA TYR A 64 -9.59 -7.94 15.33
C TYR A 64 -10.96 -7.23 15.36
N ALA A 65 -12.00 -7.84 14.80
CA ALA A 65 -13.32 -7.22 14.70
C ALA A 65 -14.08 -7.11 16.05
N ASN A 66 -13.79 -8.01 17.00
CA ASN A 66 -14.55 -8.14 18.25
C ASN A 66 -13.95 -7.36 19.43
N GLN A 67 -13.37 -6.19 19.18
CA GLN A 67 -12.77 -5.34 20.22
C GLN A 67 -13.49 -3.99 20.33
N PRO A 68 -13.38 -3.29 21.48
CA PRO A 68 -13.94 -1.96 21.64
C PRO A 68 -13.41 -0.98 20.59
N GLN A 69 -14.22 0.00 20.21
CA GLN A 69 -13.74 1.06 19.32
C GLN A 69 -12.68 1.89 20.04
N PRO A 70 -11.53 2.15 19.39
CA PRO A 70 -10.48 2.98 19.96
C PRO A 70 -10.91 4.45 20.01
N ASP A 71 -10.29 5.23 20.90
CA ASP A 71 -10.49 6.69 20.99
C ASP A 71 -10.11 7.40 19.69
N ASP A 72 -9.11 6.88 18.97
CA ASP A 72 -8.77 7.31 17.63
C ASP A 72 -9.28 6.31 16.58
N PRO A 73 -10.41 6.58 15.92
CA PRO A 73 -11.00 5.67 14.94
C PRO A 73 -10.36 5.79 13.55
N GLY A 74 -9.31 6.61 13.39
CA GLY A 74 -8.64 6.81 12.11
C GLY A 74 -8.09 5.52 11.50
N ALA A 75 -7.96 5.51 10.19
CA ALA A 75 -7.28 4.47 9.43
C ALA A 75 -6.37 5.11 8.39
N VAL A 76 -5.21 4.50 8.16
CA VAL A 76 -4.26 4.88 7.11
C VAL A 76 -3.95 3.64 6.29
N VAL A 77 -3.98 3.78 4.97
CA VAL A 77 -3.51 2.75 4.04
C VAL A 77 -2.34 3.33 3.29
N SER A 78 -1.20 2.65 3.37
CA SER A 78 0.02 2.97 2.62
C SER A 78 0.39 1.83 1.69
N TRP A 79 0.90 2.12 0.50
CA TRP A 79 1.36 1.12 -0.44
C TRP A 79 2.50 1.65 -1.30
N THR A 80 3.27 0.76 -1.90
CA THR A 80 4.24 1.11 -2.95
C THR A 80 3.76 0.60 -4.30
N MET A 81 3.92 1.40 -5.34
CA MET A 81 3.68 1.02 -6.72
C MET A 81 4.66 1.77 -7.64
N ASP A 82 5.24 1.08 -8.61
CA ASP A 82 6.20 1.66 -9.59
C ASP A 82 7.35 2.47 -8.93
N GLY A 83 7.82 2.03 -7.75
CA GLY A 83 8.93 2.67 -7.02
C GLY A 83 8.55 3.94 -6.27
N GLU A 84 7.26 4.27 -6.21
CA GLU A 84 6.72 5.41 -5.48
C GLU A 84 5.89 4.95 -4.29
N ASP A 85 6.02 5.67 -3.17
CA ASP A 85 5.24 5.41 -1.96
C ASP A 85 4.00 6.29 -1.93
N TYR A 86 2.88 5.72 -1.55
CA TYR A 86 1.59 6.38 -1.47
C TYR A 86 0.94 6.13 -0.11
N ALA A 87 0.13 7.09 0.35
CA ALA A 87 -0.72 6.90 1.51
C ALA A 87 -2.03 7.69 1.39
N VAL A 88 -3.09 7.11 1.94
CA VAL A 88 -4.38 7.77 2.14
C VAL A 88 -4.87 7.51 3.57
N GLY A 89 -5.43 8.52 4.19
CA GLY A 89 -5.94 8.47 5.56
C GLY A 89 -7.38 8.94 5.63
N CYS A 90 -8.16 8.31 6.51
CA CYS A 90 -9.50 8.77 6.83
C CYS A 90 -9.75 8.66 8.33
N ASP A 91 -10.20 9.73 8.96
CA ASP A 91 -10.59 9.77 10.37
C ASP A 91 -11.91 10.54 10.59
N ARG A 92 -12.70 10.69 9.52
CA ARG A 92 -13.95 11.46 9.52
C ARG A 92 -15.05 10.77 10.33
N TRP A 93 -15.05 9.45 10.36
CA TRP A 93 -16.11 8.66 10.98
C TRP A 93 -15.69 8.17 12.36
N THR A 94 -16.67 8.01 13.25
CA THR A 94 -16.44 7.57 14.64
C THR A 94 -16.09 6.08 14.76
N ARG A 95 -16.17 5.31 13.67
CA ARG A 95 -15.84 3.88 13.65
C ARG A 95 -14.74 3.59 12.63
N VAL A 96 -13.74 2.81 13.05
CA VAL A 96 -12.63 2.36 12.19
C VAL A 96 -13.14 1.74 10.89
N ARG A 97 -14.14 0.85 10.98
CA ARG A 97 -14.81 0.24 9.82
C ARG A 97 -15.22 1.26 8.75
N ASP A 98 -15.85 2.35 9.17
CA ASP A 98 -16.41 3.34 8.24
C ASP A 98 -15.28 4.13 7.56
N ASN A 99 -14.19 4.41 8.27
CA ASN A 99 -13.00 5.03 7.71
C ASN A 99 -12.26 4.10 6.72
N VAL A 100 -12.08 2.82 7.07
CA VAL A 100 -11.51 1.80 6.17
C VAL A 100 -12.37 1.65 4.91
N ARG A 101 -13.70 1.63 5.06
CA ARG A 101 -14.61 1.53 3.92
C ARG A 101 -14.54 2.75 3.01
N GLU A 102 -14.45 3.95 3.58
CA GLU A 102 -14.28 5.18 2.79
C GLU A 102 -12.98 5.14 1.98
N ILE A 103 -11.87 4.72 2.60
CA ILE A 103 -10.58 4.55 1.91
C ILE A 103 -10.69 3.55 0.75
N CYS A 104 -11.28 2.37 0.98
CA CYS A 104 -11.51 1.36 -0.06
C CYS A 104 -12.29 1.94 -1.26
N LEU A 105 -13.36 2.70 -1.00
CA LEU A 105 -14.14 3.35 -2.06
C LEU A 105 -13.31 4.39 -2.83
N TYR A 106 -12.58 5.25 -2.12
CA TYR A 106 -11.69 6.25 -2.74
C TYR A 106 -10.66 5.59 -3.65
N VAL A 107 -9.93 4.59 -3.16
CA VAL A 107 -8.91 3.88 -3.93
C VAL A 107 -9.53 3.24 -5.18
N GLY A 108 -10.66 2.54 -5.03
CA GLY A 108 -11.36 1.91 -6.15
C GLY A 108 -11.88 2.91 -7.18
N GLU A 109 -12.29 4.11 -6.76
CA GLU A 109 -12.66 5.20 -7.67
C GLU A 109 -11.47 5.72 -8.45
N LYS A 110 -10.34 5.99 -7.78
CA LYS A 110 -9.11 6.48 -8.42
C LYS A 110 -8.54 5.47 -9.42
N ARG A 111 -8.52 4.18 -9.07
CA ARG A 111 -8.17 3.12 -10.02
C ARG A 111 -9.08 3.11 -11.25
N LYS A 112 -10.40 3.15 -11.04
CA LYS A 112 -11.37 3.18 -12.16
C LYS A 112 -11.26 4.41 -13.04
N MET A 113 -10.68 5.50 -12.53
CA MET A 113 -10.37 6.70 -13.31
C MET A 113 -9.09 6.50 -14.12
N GLU A 114 -8.03 5.92 -13.54
CA GLU A 114 -6.77 5.60 -14.23
C GLU A 114 -6.99 4.62 -15.40
N ASP A 115 -7.87 3.63 -15.24
CA ASP A 115 -8.20 2.63 -16.27
C ASP A 115 -8.96 3.21 -17.50
N ARG A 116 -9.40 4.48 -17.45
CA ARG A 116 -10.13 5.09 -18.56
C ARG A 116 -9.17 5.48 -19.68
N PRO A 117 -9.57 5.40 -20.96
CA PRO A 117 -8.73 5.84 -22.08
C PRO A 117 -8.72 7.38 -22.21
N VAL A 118 -8.36 8.07 -21.12
CA VAL A 118 -8.28 9.52 -21.00
C VAL A 118 -6.89 9.86 -20.44
N SER A 119 -6.18 10.79 -21.09
CA SER A 119 -4.86 11.24 -20.63
C SER A 119 -5.01 12.52 -19.82
N THR A 120 -4.49 12.52 -18.60
CA THR A 120 -4.41 13.67 -17.70
C THR A 120 -2.95 14.04 -17.48
N GLY A 121 -2.69 15.24 -16.94
CA GLY A 121 -1.31 15.73 -16.80
C GLY A 121 -0.47 15.03 -15.74
N GLN A 122 -1.09 14.26 -14.83
CA GLN A 122 -0.47 13.55 -13.70
C GLN A 122 -1.29 12.28 -13.44
N SER A 123 -0.69 11.25 -12.82
CA SER A 123 -1.45 10.06 -12.38
C SER A 123 -2.57 10.45 -11.41
N GLU A 124 -3.69 9.71 -11.44
CA GLU A 124 -4.77 9.93 -10.50
C GLU A 124 -4.30 9.81 -9.04
N PHE A 125 -3.30 8.99 -8.74
CA PHE A 125 -2.75 8.85 -7.38
C PHE A 125 -1.71 9.91 -6.98
N ALA A 126 -1.42 10.92 -7.82
CA ALA A 126 -0.41 11.94 -7.50
C ALA A 126 -0.66 12.67 -6.17
N THR A 127 -1.92 12.86 -5.76
CA THR A 127 -2.27 13.48 -4.47
C THR A 127 -1.95 12.59 -3.25
N ALA A 128 -1.88 11.28 -3.44
CA ALA A 128 -1.57 10.32 -2.38
C ALA A 128 -0.06 10.04 -2.26
N ARG A 129 0.76 10.54 -3.20
CA ARG A 129 2.20 10.25 -3.24
C ARG A 129 2.90 10.89 -2.05
N LEU A 130 3.66 10.09 -1.31
CA LEU A 130 4.57 10.53 -0.26
C LEU A 130 5.92 10.97 -0.85
N PRO A 131 6.62 11.93 -0.22
CA PRO A 131 7.99 12.25 -0.60
C PRO A 131 8.88 11.02 -0.37
N SER A 132 9.61 10.61 -1.41
CA SER A 132 10.61 9.54 -1.29
C SER A 132 11.65 9.96 -0.24
N GLY A 133 11.77 9.21 0.85
CA GLY A 133 12.79 9.44 1.86
C GLY A 133 14.17 9.24 1.25
N ASP A 134 14.95 10.31 1.14
CA ASP A 134 16.33 10.27 0.63
C ASP A 134 17.18 9.24 1.40
N GLY A 135 17.72 8.28 0.65
CA GLY A 135 18.57 7.20 1.17
C GLY A 135 19.23 6.42 0.05
N ASP A 136 19.74 7.14 -0.95
CA ASP A 136 20.51 6.60 -2.08
C ASP A 136 21.80 5.94 -1.56
N ALA A 137 21.73 4.64 -1.32
CA ALA A 137 22.89 3.78 -1.14
C ALA A 137 22.78 2.65 -2.16
N VAL A 138 23.24 2.94 -3.38
CA VAL A 138 23.51 1.94 -4.42
C VAL A 138 24.66 1.05 -3.94
N ALA A 139 24.37 0.15 -3.00
CA ALA A 139 25.27 -0.97 -2.70
C ALA A 139 25.37 -1.80 -3.99
N ALA A 140 26.59 -2.00 -4.49
CA ALA A 140 26.88 -2.82 -5.66
C ALA A 140 26.56 -4.31 -5.38
N GLY A 141 25.26 -4.63 -5.39
CA GLY A 141 24.75 -5.99 -5.43
C GLY A 141 24.80 -6.55 -6.86
N PRO A 142 24.37 -7.81 -7.04
CA PRO A 142 24.20 -8.39 -8.37
C PRO A 142 23.32 -7.49 -9.25
N PRO A 143 23.53 -7.46 -10.58
CA PRO A 143 22.69 -6.69 -11.50
C PRO A 143 21.20 -6.98 -11.27
N ALA A 144 20.35 -5.97 -11.45
CA ALA A 144 18.92 -6.06 -11.15
C ALA A 144 18.22 -7.25 -11.82
N HIS A 145 18.51 -7.51 -13.11
CA HIS A 145 17.99 -8.67 -13.84
C HIS A 145 18.44 -10.01 -13.24
N VAL A 146 19.65 -10.09 -12.69
CA VAL A 146 20.14 -11.29 -11.99
C VAL A 146 19.42 -11.48 -10.66
N THR A 147 19.14 -10.40 -9.94
CA THR A 147 18.42 -10.44 -8.65
C THR A 147 16.98 -10.93 -8.82
N LEU A 148 16.32 -10.53 -9.91
CA LEU A 148 14.97 -10.98 -10.27
C LEU A 148 14.93 -12.29 -11.09
N GLY A 149 16.08 -12.77 -11.57
CA GLY A 149 16.15 -13.97 -12.41
C GLY A 149 15.57 -13.79 -13.82
N VAL A 150 15.48 -12.55 -14.30
CA VAL A 150 14.98 -12.21 -15.64
C VAL A 150 16.11 -11.92 -16.62
N ARG A 151 15.76 -11.85 -17.91
CA ARG A 151 16.70 -11.37 -18.92
C ARG A 151 16.97 -9.86 -18.76
N PRO A 152 18.14 -9.36 -19.20
CA PRO A 152 18.44 -7.93 -19.19
C PRO A 152 17.46 -7.06 -19.98
N ASP A 153 16.78 -7.65 -20.97
CA ASP A 153 15.81 -7.03 -21.87
C ASP A 153 14.39 -7.58 -21.69
N ALA A 154 14.09 -8.12 -20.50
CA ALA A 154 12.75 -8.57 -20.16
C ALA A 154 11.74 -7.41 -20.25
N ASP A 155 10.55 -7.70 -20.73
CA ASP A 155 9.49 -6.70 -20.79
C ASP A 155 8.92 -6.40 -19.39
N ARG A 156 8.11 -5.34 -19.29
CA ARG A 156 7.55 -4.89 -18.00
C ARG A 156 6.71 -5.96 -17.32
N ASP A 157 6.00 -6.79 -18.10
CA ASP A 157 5.12 -7.82 -17.55
C ASP A 157 5.95 -9.01 -17.02
N GLU A 158 7.01 -9.41 -17.75
CA GLU A 158 7.99 -10.39 -17.28
C GLU A 158 8.70 -9.93 -16.00
N ILE A 159 9.07 -8.65 -15.90
CA ILE A 159 9.71 -8.07 -14.71
C ILE A 159 8.76 -8.14 -13.50
N ARG A 160 7.48 -7.78 -13.69
CA ARG A 160 6.47 -7.82 -12.61
C ARG A 160 6.17 -9.23 -12.16
N GLU A 161 6.01 -10.17 -13.09
CA GLU A 161 5.76 -11.57 -12.77
C GLU A 161 6.92 -12.15 -11.95
N ALA A 162 8.16 -11.94 -12.40
CA ALA A 162 9.34 -12.40 -11.68
C ALA A 162 9.48 -11.74 -10.30
N TYR A 163 9.14 -10.46 -10.17
CA TYR A 163 9.08 -9.78 -8.87
C TYR A 163 8.07 -10.45 -7.93
N ARG A 164 6.84 -10.68 -8.37
CA ARG A 164 5.79 -11.33 -7.56
C ARG A 164 6.21 -12.71 -7.08
N GLU A 165 6.81 -13.52 -7.95
CA GLU A 165 7.33 -14.84 -7.56
C GLU A 165 8.46 -14.73 -6.54
N ARG A 166 9.39 -13.79 -6.74
CA ARG A 166 10.52 -13.60 -5.81
C ARG A 166 10.07 -13.08 -4.45
N VAL A 167 9.07 -12.19 -4.41
CA VAL A 167 8.47 -11.71 -3.17
C VAL A 167 7.86 -12.85 -2.37
N LYS A 168 7.14 -13.78 -3.01
CA LYS A 168 6.63 -14.99 -2.32
C LYS A 168 7.73 -15.84 -1.68
N GLU A 169 9.01 -15.66 -2.02
CA GLU A 169 10.10 -16.39 -1.37
C GLU A 169 10.75 -15.60 -0.23
N VAL A 170 10.75 -14.26 -0.31
CA VAL A 170 11.54 -13.39 0.59
C VAL A 170 10.69 -12.51 1.51
N HIS A 171 9.36 -12.54 1.38
CA HIS A 171 8.46 -11.65 2.12
C HIS A 171 8.62 -11.81 3.65
N PRO A 172 8.76 -10.70 4.41
CA PRO A 172 8.97 -10.71 5.86
C PRO A 172 7.85 -11.39 6.66
N ASP A 173 6.61 -11.34 6.18
CA ASP A 173 5.46 -12.00 6.85
C ASP A 173 5.33 -13.50 6.59
N GLN A 174 6.27 -14.12 5.86
CA GLN A 174 6.31 -15.58 5.86
C GLN A 174 6.78 -16.09 7.22
N ASN A 175 5.84 -16.74 7.93
CA ASN A 175 6.03 -17.38 9.24
C ASN A 175 7.42 -18.03 9.38
N GLY A 176 8.37 -17.31 9.97
CA GLY A 176 9.61 -17.85 10.52
C GLY A 176 10.92 -17.63 9.74
N GLY A 177 11.01 -16.76 8.73
CA GLY A 177 12.31 -16.56 8.07
C GLY A 177 12.44 -15.55 6.93
N GLY A 178 11.60 -14.52 6.84
CA GLY A 178 11.77 -13.50 5.80
C GLY A 178 13.01 -12.63 6.05
N ASP A 179 13.78 -12.38 4.99
CA ASP A 179 14.96 -11.50 5.00
C ASP A 179 14.52 -10.13 4.49
N SER A 180 14.29 -9.18 5.41
CA SER A 180 13.93 -7.81 5.07
C SER A 180 14.94 -7.15 4.13
N GLU A 181 16.24 -7.49 4.23
CA GLU A 181 17.24 -6.99 3.28
C GLU A 181 17.08 -7.64 1.92
N ALA A 182 16.76 -8.93 1.84
CA ALA A 182 16.46 -9.61 0.57
C ALA A 182 15.23 -9.04 -0.10
N PHE A 183 14.15 -8.80 0.65
CA PHE A 183 12.95 -8.15 0.14
C PHE A 183 13.27 -6.76 -0.43
N GLN A 184 14.03 -5.94 0.32
CA GLN A 184 14.47 -4.63 -0.16
C GLN A 184 15.44 -4.70 -1.36
N ARG A 185 16.23 -5.76 -1.50
CA ARG A 185 17.07 -5.99 -2.70
C ARG A 185 16.21 -6.33 -3.93
N VAL A 186 15.18 -7.16 -3.75
CA VAL A 186 14.25 -7.56 -4.81
C VAL A 186 13.41 -6.38 -5.29
N LYS A 187 12.90 -5.56 -4.36
CA LYS A 187 12.19 -4.31 -4.66
C LYS A 187 13.04 -3.34 -5.48
N ARG A 188 14.26 -3.03 -5.00
CA ARG A 188 15.22 -2.17 -5.71
C ARG A 188 15.59 -2.70 -7.10
N ALA A 189 15.70 -4.01 -7.25
CA ALA A 189 15.99 -4.62 -8.55
C ALA A 189 14.84 -4.43 -9.54
N ARG A 190 13.58 -4.61 -9.13
CA ARG A 190 12.42 -4.32 -9.97
C ARG A 190 12.40 -2.85 -10.39
N ASP A 191 12.56 -1.93 -9.44
CA ASP A 191 12.52 -0.50 -9.70
C ASP A 191 13.61 -0.08 -10.69
N ALA A 192 14.83 -0.62 -10.55
CA ALA A 192 15.91 -0.34 -11.48
C ALA A 192 15.62 -0.82 -12.92
N LEU A 193 14.90 -1.94 -13.10
CA LEU A 193 14.53 -2.45 -14.43
C LEU A 193 13.36 -1.69 -15.05
N LEU A 194 12.37 -1.27 -14.25
CA LEU A 194 11.21 -0.53 -14.74
C LEU A 194 11.54 0.94 -15.05
N ASN A 195 12.41 1.56 -14.25
CA ASN A 195 12.83 2.96 -14.43
C ASN A 195 14.03 3.10 -15.39
N GLY A 196 14.83 2.05 -15.57
CA GLY A 196 15.99 2.04 -16.46
C GLY A 196 15.67 1.92 -17.96
N GLY A 197 14.39 1.73 -18.32
CA GLY A 197 13.92 1.62 -19.71
C GLY A 197 13.74 2.95 -20.46
N GLU A 198 13.86 4.10 -19.79
CA GLU A 198 13.63 5.44 -20.37
C GLU A 198 14.90 6.14 -20.89
N SER A 199 15.90 5.39 -21.34
CA SER A 199 17.08 5.98 -22.00
C SER A 199 17.54 5.16 -23.19
N ALA A 200 16.83 5.30 -24.31
CA ALA A 200 17.35 5.11 -25.67
C ALA A 200 16.48 5.85 -26.69
#